data_AF-A0AAU4L6D3-F1
#
_entry.id   AF-A0AAU4L6D3-F1
#
_cell.length_a   1.000
_cell.length_b   1.000
_cell.length_c   1.000
_cell.angle_alpha   90.00
_cell.angle_beta   90.00
_cell.angle_gamma   90.00
#
_symmetry.space_group_name_H-M   'P 1'
#
loop_
_entity.id
_entity.type
_entity.pdbx_description
1 polymer ?
#
loop_
_entity_poly.entity_id
_entity_poly.type
_entity_poly.pdbx_seq_one_letter_code
_entity_poly.pdbx_strand_id
1 'polypeptide(L)'
;MSFTGVWAIGAVPDAEVAALPGRFAHLEGEWSTPPGYAEDLAWWLGGGDREPYFTPGPTPAALRFAAFARSGGPSAPAVAAMKEAGMDLLRDAEGEAAFAAAARKGDPVVALCYGLGVKAAARLPGWFGDFLLTAAEVRAVLPHAESVLAVTGPRRTEIIGRVDAWMSAMSDEPGFDARTLLDGPLRVLRYAAVHGTGAVGVTESY
;
A
#
# COMPACT_ATOMS: atom_id res chain seq x y z
N MET A 1 17.12 -6.55 -15.14
CA MET A 1 16.16 -7.46 -14.46
C MET A 1 14.77 -6.85 -14.59
N SER A 2 13.77 -7.65 -14.96
CA SER A 2 12.35 -7.24 -14.96
C SER A 2 11.82 -7.64 -13.60
N PHE A 3 11.31 -6.70 -12.80
CA PHE A 3 10.61 -7.01 -11.55
C PHE A 3 9.10 -6.88 -11.76
N THR A 4 8.30 -7.46 -10.87
CA THR A 4 6.85 -7.29 -10.80
C THR A 4 6.48 -6.87 -9.39
N GLY A 5 5.91 -5.68 -9.23
CA GLY A 5 5.36 -5.22 -7.96
C GLY A 5 3.96 -5.80 -7.76
N VAL A 6 3.68 -6.30 -6.56
CA VAL A 6 2.41 -6.87 -6.15
C VAL A 6 1.94 -6.17 -4.89
N TRP A 7 0.66 -5.89 -4.79
CA TRP A 7 0.01 -5.48 -3.55
C TRP A 7 -1.20 -6.37 -3.31
N ALA A 8 -1.18 -7.08 -2.19
CA ALA A 8 -2.23 -8.00 -1.78
C ALA A 8 -2.82 -7.55 -0.43
N ILE A 9 -4.14 -7.66 -0.29
CA ILE A 9 -4.85 -7.34 0.93
C ILE A 9 -5.90 -8.42 1.16
N GLY A 10 -6.05 -8.85 2.40
CA GLY A 10 -7.03 -9.86 2.77
C GLY A 10 -7.58 -9.65 4.18
N ALA A 11 -8.84 -10.01 4.35
CA ALA A 11 -9.46 -10.19 5.65
C ALA A 11 -9.09 -11.58 6.18
N VAL A 12 -8.55 -11.64 7.39
CA VAL A 12 -7.98 -12.87 7.96
C VAL A 12 -8.43 -13.04 9.42
N PRO A 13 -8.35 -14.24 10.01
CA PRO A 13 -8.78 -14.44 11.40
C PRO A 13 -8.08 -13.47 12.37
N ASP A 14 -8.86 -12.78 13.20
CA ASP A 14 -8.35 -11.77 14.15
C ASP A 14 -7.27 -12.34 15.09
N ALA A 15 -7.45 -13.59 15.53
CA ALA A 15 -6.50 -14.28 16.38
C ALA A 15 -5.13 -14.49 15.72
N GLU A 16 -5.08 -14.75 14.41
CA GLU A 16 -3.81 -14.89 13.69
C GLU A 16 -3.08 -13.54 13.62
N VAL A 17 -3.81 -12.45 13.31
CA VAL A 17 -3.25 -11.10 13.28
C VAL A 17 -2.71 -10.71 14.65
N ALA A 18 -3.49 -10.90 15.71
CA ALA A 18 -3.09 -10.57 17.07
C ALA A 18 -1.87 -11.37 17.55
N ALA A 19 -1.69 -12.61 17.06
CA ALA A 19 -0.58 -13.47 17.44
C ALA A 19 0.73 -13.17 16.71
N LEU A 20 0.67 -12.62 15.49
CA LEU A 20 1.84 -12.43 14.62
C LEU A 20 2.98 -11.63 15.29
N PRO A 21 2.75 -10.47 15.92
CA PRO A 21 3.83 -9.73 16.58
C PRO A 21 4.52 -10.53 17.69
N GLY A 22 3.74 -11.27 18.49
CA GLY A 22 4.27 -12.13 19.56
C GLY A 22 5.04 -13.33 19.03
N ARG A 23 4.60 -13.92 17.91
CA ARG A 23 5.25 -15.07 17.25
C ARG A 23 6.68 -14.75 16.85
N PHE A 24 6.95 -13.52 16.42
CA PHE A 24 8.26 -13.07 15.92
C PHE A 24 9.02 -12.16 16.87
N ALA A 25 8.53 -11.94 18.10
CA ALA A 25 9.19 -11.10 19.10
C ALA A 25 10.60 -11.58 19.51
N HIS A 26 10.91 -12.85 19.25
CA HIS A 26 12.22 -13.47 19.53
C HIS A 26 13.28 -13.15 18.46
N LEU A 27 12.88 -12.62 17.30
CA LEU A 27 13.82 -12.24 16.25
C LEU A 27 14.49 -10.91 16.64
N GLU A 28 15.70 -11.02 17.19
CA GLU A 28 16.54 -9.87 17.51
C GLU A 28 16.99 -9.14 16.24
N GLY A 29 17.00 -7.81 16.28
CA GLY A 29 17.49 -6.97 15.19
C GLY A 29 17.08 -5.52 15.41
N GLU A 30 18.02 -4.61 15.17
CA GLU A 30 17.71 -3.18 15.25
C GLU A 30 16.77 -2.78 14.12
N TRP A 31 15.79 -1.94 14.48
CA TRP A 31 14.98 -1.23 13.50
C TRP A 31 15.91 -0.30 12.72
N SER A 32 16.06 -0.57 11.42
CA SER A 32 16.84 0.28 10.53
C SER A 32 15.92 1.04 9.60
N THR A 33 16.18 2.33 9.43
CA THR A 33 15.56 3.13 8.37
C THR A 33 16.54 3.22 7.19
N PRO A 34 16.06 3.13 5.95
CA PRO A 34 16.89 3.37 4.78
C PRO A 34 17.57 4.74 4.84
N PRO A 35 18.84 4.87 4.40
CA PRO A 35 19.49 6.17 4.27
C PRO A 35 18.64 7.15 3.46
N GLY A 36 18.54 8.41 3.90
CA GLY A 36 17.73 9.44 3.22
C GLY A 36 16.23 9.38 3.51
N TYR A 37 15.73 8.34 4.20
CA TYR A 37 14.30 8.18 4.49
C TYR A 37 13.66 9.40 5.17
N ALA A 38 14.31 9.95 6.20
CA ALA A 38 13.77 11.12 6.92
C ALA A 38 13.69 12.36 6.03
N GLU A 39 14.66 12.53 5.13
CA GLU A 39 14.73 13.65 4.19
C GLU A 39 13.66 13.51 3.09
N ASP A 40 13.45 12.29 2.58
CA ASP A 40 12.41 11.99 1.60
C ASP A 40 11.01 12.10 2.17
N LEU A 41 10.80 11.63 3.41
CA LEU A 41 9.55 11.82 4.13
C LEU A 41 9.27 13.31 4.36
N ALA A 42 10.27 14.07 4.82
CA ALA A 42 10.14 15.52 5.04
C ALA A 42 9.86 16.26 3.73
N TRP A 43 10.54 15.88 2.64
CA TRP A 43 10.29 16.43 1.31
C TRP A 43 8.86 16.15 0.83
N TRP A 44 8.40 14.90 0.94
CA TRP A 44 7.07 14.51 0.47
C TRP A 44 5.97 15.21 1.28
N LEU A 45 6.09 15.23 2.62
CA LEU A 45 5.19 15.99 3.51
C LEU A 45 5.26 17.50 3.28
N GLY A 46 6.43 18.03 2.90
CA GLY A 46 6.65 19.44 2.56
C GLY A 46 6.03 19.88 1.23
N GLY A 47 5.49 18.96 0.44
CA GLY A 47 4.83 19.24 -0.83
C GLY A 47 5.57 18.71 -2.05
N GLY A 48 6.43 17.72 -1.90
CA GLY A 48 7.03 17.00 -3.03
C GLY A 48 5.98 16.46 -4.00
N ASP A 49 4.77 16.13 -3.53
CA ASP A 49 3.65 15.71 -4.37
C ASP A 49 3.05 16.79 -5.30
N ARG A 50 3.52 18.04 -5.18
CA ARG A 50 3.19 19.17 -6.06
C ARG A 50 4.22 19.36 -7.19
N GLU A 51 5.38 18.71 -7.10
CA GLU A 51 6.35 18.73 -8.18
C GLU A 51 5.83 17.97 -9.40
N PRO A 52 6.21 18.34 -10.64
CA PRO A 52 5.82 17.60 -11.81
C PRO A 52 6.51 16.24 -11.82
N TYR A 53 5.73 15.16 -11.82
CA TYR A 53 6.26 13.79 -11.85
C TYR A 53 6.52 13.29 -13.27
N PHE A 54 5.86 13.88 -14.28
CA PHE A 54 5.96 13.43 -15.68
C PHE A 54 6.08 14.61 -16.65
N THR A 55 7.18 14.68 -17.40
CA THR A 55 7.40 15.66 -18.49
C THR A 55 8.42 15.16 -19.53
N PRO A 56 8.02 14.60 -20.69
CA PRO A 56 6.88 13.70 -20.91
C PRO A 56 7.06 12.30 -20.32
N GLY A 57 8.26 11.98 -19.82
CA GLY A 57 8.57 10.77 -19.06
C GLY A 57 8.81 11.06 -17.58
N PRO A 58 9.22 10.06 -16.78
CA PRO A 58 9.49 10.22 -15.35
C PRO A 58 10.51 11.32 -15.06
N THR A 59 10.18 12.22 -14.14
CA THR A 59 11.09 13.25 -13.63
C THR A 59 11.89 12.71 -12.43
N PRO A 60 12.93 13.44 -11.97
CA PRO A 60 13.62 13.10 -10.73
C PRO A 60 12.70 13.00 -9.51
N ALA A 61 11.63 13.81 -9.44
CA ALA A 61 10.64 13.75 -8.36
C ALA A 61 9.87 12.42 -8.37
N ALA A 62 9.47 11.92 -9.56
CA ALA A 62 8.81 10.62 -9.67
C ALA A 62 9.73 9.47 -9.27
N LEU A 63 11.00 9.49 -9.69
CA LEU A 63 11.98 8.48 -9.32
C LEU A 63 12.28 8.50 -7.82
N ARG A 64 12.41 9.70 -7.23
CA ARG A 64 12.60 9.89 -5.79
C ARG A 64 11.42 9.34 -5.00
N PHE A 65 10.19 9.67 -5.40
CA PHE A 65 8.99 9.15 -4.75
C PHE A 65 8.87 7.63 -4.88
N ALA A 66 9.16 7.06 -6.06
CA ALA A 66 9.16 5.62 -6.26
C ALA A 66 10.18 4.92 -5.35
N ALA A 67 11.40 5.46 -5.25
CA ALA A 67 12.45 4.93 -4.38
C ALA A 67 12.05 5.05 -2.90
N PHE A 68 11.54 6.21 -2.49
CA PHE A 68 11.07 6.46 -1.13
C PHE A 68 9.96 5.48 -0.72
N ALA A 69 8.93 5.33 -1.54
CA ALA A 69 7.81 4.45 -1.24
C ALA A 69 8.23 2.96 -1.22
N ARG A 70 9.10 2.53 -2.14
CA ARG A 70 9.65 1.16 -2.19
C ARG A 70 10.66 0.84 -1.10
N SER A 71 11.28 1.86 -0.50
CA SER A 71 12.26 1.65 0.55
C SER A 71 11.68 0.96 1.80
N GLY A 72 10.35 0.84 1.86
CA GLY A 72 9.68 -0.13 2.73
C GLY A 72 9.87 0.20 4.21
N GLY A 73 9.61 1.45 4.60
CA GLY A 73 9.53 1.86 6.01
C GLY A 73 10.74 1.47 6.86
N PRO A 74 10.60 1.53 8.19
CA PRO A 74 11.55 0.90 9.09
C PRO A 74 11.53 -0.63 8.89
N SER A 75 12.72 -1.24 8.76
CA SER A 75 12.89 -2.67 8.55
C SER A 75 13.55 -3.35 9.76
N ALA A 76 13.15 -4.60 10.03
CA ALA A 76 13.75 -5.48 11.01
C ALA A 76 13.49 -6.95 10.60
N PRO A 77 14.28 -7.92 11.07
CA PRO A 77 14.02 -9.35 10.79
C PRO A 77 12.60 -9.78 11.14
N ALA A 78 12.05 -9.28 12.26
CA ALA A 78 10.68 -9.54 12.65
C ALA A 78 9.64 -8.99 11.64
N VAL A 79 9.91 -7.83 11.02
CA VAL A 79 9.01 -7.23 10.01
C VAL A 79 9.00 -8.10 8.75
N ALA A 80 10.16 -8.55 8.28
CA ALA A 80 10.25 -9.45 7.13
C ALA A 80 9.50 -10.78 7.39
N ALA A 81 9.70 -11.38 8.56
CA ALA A 81 9.01 -12.61 8.95
C ALA A 81 7.49 -12.43 9.10
N MET A 82 7.04 -11.30 9.66
CA MET A 82 5.61 -10.96 9.71
C MET A 82 5.01 -10.77 8.32
N LYS A 83 5.77 -10.19 7.39
CA LYS A 83 5.35 -9.98 6.01
C LYS A 83 5.17 -11.31 5.26
N GLU A 84 6.14 -12.22 5.41
CA GLU A 84 6.07 -13.59 4.86
C GLU A 84 4.88 -14.36 5.45
N ALA A 85 4.72 -14.35 6.78
CA ALA A 85 3.58 -14.99 7.42
C ALA A 85 2.24 -14.33 7.03
N GLY A 86 2.24 -13.01 6.82
CA GLY A 86 1.09 -12.28 6.28
C GLY A 86 0.72 -12.77 4.89
N MET A 87 1.68 -12.96 3.99
CA MET A 87 1.45 -13.54 2.66
C MET A 87 0.89 -14.95 2.73
N ASP A 88 1.34 -15.77 3.69
CA ASP A 88 0.77 -17.10 3.91
C ASP A 88 -0.71 -17.03 4.31
N LEU A 89 -1.09 -16.10 5.21
CA LEU A 89 -2.49 -15.89 5.59
C LEU A 89 -3.36 -15.42 4.41
N LEU A 90 -2.78 -14.69 3.46
CA LEU A 90 -3.50 -14.21 2.28
C LEU A 90 -3.83 -15.32 1.27
N ARG A 91 -3.18 -16.50 1.34
CA ARG A 91 -3.47 -17.62 0.42
C ARG A 91 -4.88 -18.16 0.55
N ASP A 92 -5.45 -18.08 1.75
CA ASP A 92 -6.80 -18.60 2.04
C ASP A 92 -7.89 -17.51 1.86
N ALA A 93 -7.51 -16.26 1.60
CA ALA A 93 -8.45 -15.17 1.41
C ALA A 93 -8.93 -15.10 -0.05
N GLU A 94 -10.25 -15.15 -0.26
CA GLU A 94 -10.84 -15.15 -1.59
C GLU A 94 -12.05 -14.21 -1.71
N GLY A 95 -12.44 -13.92 -2.96
CA GLY A 95 -13.67 -13.18 -3.26
C GLY A 95 -13.70 -11.77 -2.65
N GLU A 96 -14.75 -11.45 -1.90
CA GLU A 96 -14.91 -10.13 -1.27
C GLU A 96 -13.90 -9.89 -0.13
N ALA A 97 -13.36 -10.96 0.46
CA ALA A 97 -12.37 -10.90 1.52
C ALA A 97 -10.95 -10.63 1.01
N ALA A 98 -10.73 -10.57 -0.30
CA ALA A 98 -9.41 -10.40 -0.88
C ALA A 98 -9.34 -9.35 -2.01
N PHE A 99 -8.14 -8.81 -2.18
CA PHE A 99 -7.75 -7.95 -3.28
C PHE A 99 -6.27 -8.19 -3.59
N ALA A 100 -5.93 -8.30 -4.88
CA ALA A 100 -4.56 -8.31 -5.33
C ALA A 100 -4.44 -7.52 -6.63
N ALA A 101 -3.39 -6.70 -6.72
CA ALA A 101 -2.98 -6.03 -7.93
C ALA A 101 -1.50 -6.31 -8.19
N ALA A 102 -1.14 -6.55 -9.44
CA ALA A 102 0.24 -6.73 -9.86
C ALA A 102 0.53 -5.84 -11.06
N ALA A 103 1.77 -5.39 -11.18
CA ALA A 103 2.21 -4.63 -12.33
C ALA A 103 3.67 -4.92 -12.65
N ARG A 104 3.94 -5.29 -13.90
CA ARG A 104 5.29 -5.46 -14.40
C ARG A 104 6.05 -4.13 -14.39
N LYS A 105 7.25 -4.12 -13.78
CA LYS A 105 8.10 -2.94 -13.52
C LYS A 105 7.40 -1.79 -12.79
N GLY A 106 6.17 -1.99 -12.34
CA GLY A 106 5.36 -1.02 -11.64
C GLY A 106 5.16 -1.42 -10.19
N ASP A 107 4.53 -0.52 -9.45
CA ASP A 107 4.11 -0.78 -8.09
C ASP A 107 2.69 -0.19 -7.92
N PRO A 108 1.66 -1.05 -7.83
CA PRO A 108 0.28 -0.60 -7.76
C PRO A 108 -0.03 0.32 -6.58
N VAL A 109 0.55 0.06 -5.40
CA VAL A 109 0.26 0.88 -4.21
C VAL A 109 0.99 2.22 -4.25
N VAL A 110 2.19 2.26 -4.82
CA VAL A 110 2.88 3.53 -5.09
C VAL A 110 2.07 4.39 -6.06
N ALA A 111 1.50 3.77 -7.09
CA ALA A 111 0.61 4.47 -8.03
C ALA A 111 -0.63 5.04 -7.32
N LEU A 112 -1.25 4.27 -6.42
CA LEU A 112 -2.36 4.74 -5.60
C LEU A 112 -1.95 5.93 -4.71
N CYS A 113 -0.83 5.83 -4.00
CA CYS A 113 -0.36 6.92 -3.14
C CYS A 113 -0.04 8.19 -3.93
N TYR A 114 0.51 8.08 -5.14
CA TYR A 114 0.66 9.21 -6.07
C TYR A 114 -0.69 9.77 -6.50
N GLY A 115 -1.66 8.91 -6.83
CA GLY A 115 -3.01 9.32 -7.23
C GLY A 115 -3.74 10.10 -6.14
N LEU A 116 -3.66 9.61 -4.90
CA LEU A 116 -4.27 10.23 -3.73
C LEU A 116 -3.60 11.55 -3.34
N GLY A 117 -2.27 11.64 -3.50
CA GLY A 117 -1.45 12.72 -2.96
C GLY A 117 -1.20 12.57 -1.45
N VAL A 118 -0.28 13.37 -0.92
CA VAL A 118 0.32 13.12 0.41
C VAL A 118 -0.70 13.11 1.54
N LYS A 119 -1.63 14.08 1.55
CA LYS A 119 -2.62 14.23 2.64
C LYS A 119 -3.61 13.08 2.72
N ALA A 120 -3.99 12.53 1.57
CA ALA A 120 -4.94 11.42 1.51
C ALA A 120 -4.22 10.08 1.71
N ALA A 121 -3.03 9.91 1.14
CA ALA A 121 -2.22 8.72 1.34
C ALA A 121 -1.84 8.52 2.82
N ALA A 122 -1.53 9.61 3.56
CA ALA A 122 -1.22 9.55 5.00
C ALA A 122 -2.40 9.10 5.91
N ARG A 123 -3.61 8.97 5.36
CA ARG A 123 -4.80 8.45 6.07
C ARG A 123 -5.02 6.96 5.85
N LEU A 124 -4.28 6.33 4.93
CA LEU A 124 -4.32 4.90 4.73
C LEU A 124 -3.58 4.19 5.87
N PRO A 125 -3.97 2.96 6.22
CA PRO A 125 -3.28 2.19 7.24
C PRO A 125 -1.87 1.79 6.81
N GLY A 126 -0.98 1.74 7.79
CA GLY A 126 0.37 1.21 7.65
C GLY A 126 1.28 2.05 6.76
N TRP A 127 2.20 1.37 6.07
CA TRP A 127 3.26 1.99 5.29
C TRP A 127 3.14 1.58 3.82
N PHE A 128 2.66 2.49 2.98
CA PHE A 128 2.54 2.28 1.52
C PHE A 128 2.01 0.89 1.15
N GLY A 129 0.93 0.44 1.80
CA GLY A 129 0.28 -0.84 1.52
C GLY A 129 0.63 -1.98 2.46
N ASP A 130 1.73 -1.90 3.21
CA ASP A 130 2.08 -2.86 4.26
C ASP A 130 1.35 -2.49 5.56
N PHE A 131 0.47 -3.36 6.04
CA PHE A 131 -0.21 -3.21 7.33
C PHE A 131 -0.65 -4.54 7.93
N LEU A 132 -0.79 -4.55 9.25
CA LEU A 132 -1.30 -5.67 10.03
C LEU A 132 -2.28 -5.09 11.07
N LEU A 133 -3.57 -5.38 10.94
CA LEU A 133 -4.63 -4.78 11.75
C LEU A 133 -5.54 -5.85 12.36
N THR A 134 -5.73 -5.80 13.67
CA THR A 134 -6.79 -6.54 14.37
C THR A 134 -8.17 -6.03 13.96
N ALA A 135 -9.22 -6.79 14.24
CA ALA A 135 -10.60 -6.40 13.96
C ALA A 135 -11.00 -5.08 14.65
N ALA A 136 -10.46 -4.82 15.84
CA ALA A 136 -10.65 -3.55 16.53
C ALA A 136 -9.99 -2.39 15.78
N GLU A 137 -8.76 -2.58 15.31
CA GLU A 137 -8.02 -1.58 14.54
C GLU A 137 -8.63 -1.35 13.17
N VAL A 138 -9.09 -2.40 12.47
CA VAL A 138 -9.85 -2.29 11.22
C VAL A 138 -11.04 -1.35 11.39
N ARG A 139 -11.86 -1.55 12.43
CA ARG A 139 -13.00 -0.66 12.72
C ARG A 139 -12.56 0.78 13.03
N ALA A 140 -11.42 0.95 13.68
CA ALA A 140 -10.89 2.27 14.01
C ALA A 140 -10.38 3.03 12.77
N VAL A 141 -9.73 2.34 11.83
CA VAL A 141 -9.15 2.98 10.62
C VAL A 141 -10.13 3.11 9.46
N LEU A 142 -11.20 2.29 9.43
CA LEU A 142 -12.14 2.26 8.32
C LEU A 142 -12.71 3.64 7.96
N PRO A 143 -13.15 4.50 8.90
CA PRO A 143 -13.65 5.84 8.55
C PRO A 143 -12.61 6.71 7.82
N HIS A 144 -11.33 6.56 8.16
CA HIS A 144 -10.25 7.27 7.47
C HIS A 144 -10.02 6.73 6.06
N ALA A 145 -9.98 5.41 5.91
CA ALA A 145 -9.87 4.75 4.60
C ALA A 145 -11.05 5.11 3.69
N GLU A 146 -12.27 5.11 4.21
CA GLU A 146 -13.47 5.53 3.47
C GLU A 146 -13.37 6.99 3.01
N SER A 147 -12.86 7.88 3.86
CA SER A 147 -12.72 9.31 3.51
C SER A 147 -11.81 9.57 2.30
N VAL A 148 -10.94 8.63 1.93
CA VAL A 148 -9.96 8.79 0.84
C VAL A 148 -10.17 7.82 -0.32
N LEU A 149 -10.73 6.64 -0.08
CA LEU A 149 -10.98 5.62 -1.12
C LEU A 149 -12.40 5.66 -1.68
N ALA A 150 -13.40 6.05 -0.88
CA ALA A 150 -14.81 6.11 -1.32
C ALA A 150 -15.15 7.40 -2.12
N VAL A 151 -14.15 7.98 -2.79
CA VAL A 151 -14.27 9.20 -3.58
C VAL A 151 -15.12 8.97 -4.83
N THR A 152 -15.92 9.98 -5.19
CA THR A 152 -16.81 9.96 -6.36
C THR A 152 -16.61 11.22 -7.23
N GLY A 153 -17.26 11.23 -8.41
CA GLY A 153 -17.31 12.42 -9.26
C GLY A 153 -15.94 12.90 -9.75
N PRO A 154 -15.75 14.22 -9.91
CA PRO A 154 -14.51 14.79 -10.48
C PRO A 154 -13.23 14.38 -9.74
N ARG A 155 -13.29 14.26 -8.41
CA ARG A 155 -12.13 13.86 -7.60
C ARG A 155 -11.71 12.43 -7.91
N ARG A 156 -12.66 11.51 -8.09
CA ARG A 156 -12.36 10.13 -8.49
C ARG A 156 -11.70 10.09 -9.86
N THR A 157 -12.21 10.85 -10.83
CA THR A 157 -11.62 10.95 -12.16
C THR A 157 -10.19 11.49 -12.12
N GLU A 158 -9.91 12.51 -11.31
CA GLU A 158 -8.57 13.05 -11.11
C GLU A 158 -7.60 12.00 -10.55
N ILE A 159 -8.00 11.28 -9.50
CA ILE A 159 -7.17 10.24 -8.88
C ILE A 159 -6.88 9.12 -9.89
N ILE A 160 -7.90 8.63 -10.59
CA ILE A 160 -7.75 7.60 -11.63
C ILE A 160 -6.77 8.08 -12.71
N GLY A 161 -6.94 9.31 -13.23
CA GLY A 161 -6.04 9.84 -14.25
C GLY A 161 -4.58 9.97 -13.79
N ARG A 162 -4.36 10.30 -12.50
CA ARG A 162 -3.02 10.30 -11.90
C ARG A 162 -2.45 8.89 -11.78
N VAL A 163 -3.24 7.92 -11.34
CA VAL A 163 -2.82 6.51 -11.29
C VAL A 163 -2.47 6.01 -12.69
N ASP A 164 -3.31 6.26 -13.69
CA ASP A 164 -3.07 5.86 -15.08
C ASP A 164 -1.80 6.49 -15.64
N ALA A 165 -1.55 7.77 -15.37
CA ALA A 165 -0.32 8.46 -15.76
C ALA A 165 0.92 7.81 -15.12
N TRP A 166 0.83 7.45 -13.82
CA TRP A 166 1.90 6.73 -13.14
C TRP A 166 2.13 5.36 -13.76
N MET A 167 1.09 4.55 -13.92
CA MET A 167 1.20 3.20 -14.48
C MET A 167 1.76 3.24 -15.90
N SER A 168 1.34 4.21 -16.72
CA SER A 168 1.85 4.35 -18.09
C SER A 168 3.33 4.75 -18.16
N ALA A 169 3.80 5.58 -17.22
CA ALA A 169 5.16 6.10 -17.23
C ALA A 169 6.16 5.27 -16.41
N MET A 170 5.68 4.55 -15.41
CA MET A 170 6.48 3.85 -14.39
C MET A 170 6.26 2.33 -14.39
N SER A 171 5.48 1.77 -15.32
CA SER A 171 5.27 0.32 -15.44
C SER A 171 5.21 -0.12 -16.91
N ASP A 172 5.38 -1.42 -17.12
CA ASP A 172 5.19 -2.10 -18.41
C ASP A 172 3.90 -2.95 -18.37
N GLU A 173 2.87 -2.53 -17.61
CA GLU A 173 1.61 -3.26 -17.46
C GLU A 173 0.50 -2.67 -18.35
N PRO A 174 0.22 -3.27 -19.52
CA PRO A 174 -0.81 -2.74 -20.41
C PRO A 174 -2.21 -2.96 -19.86
N GLY A 175 -3.03 -1.91 -19.85
CA GLY A 175 -4.45 -2.02 -19.51
C GLY A 175 -4.74 -2.23 -18.02
N PHE A 176 -3.81 -1.88 -17.14
CA PHE A 176 -4.03 -1.88 -15.69
C PHE A 176 -5.28 -1.07 -15.32
N ASP A 177 -6.24 -1.69 -14.62
CA ASP A 177 -7.46 -0.99 -14.20
C ASP A 177 -7.26 -0.24 -12.88
N ALA A 178 -6.93 1.06 -12.99
CA ALA A 178 -6.74 1.96 -11.86
C ALA A 178 -7.92 2.03 -10.88
N ARG A 179 -9.16 1.73 -11.32
CA ARG A 179 -10.36 1.75 -10.46
C ARG A 179 -10.25 0.71 -9.35
N THR A 180 -9.63 -0.43 -9.64
CA THR A 180 -9.48 -1.53 -8.71
C THR A 180 -8.64 -1.15 -7.49
N LEU A 181 -7.72 -0.20 -7.62
CA LEU A 181 -6.90 0.29 -6.50
C LEU A 181 -7.67 1.14 -5.50
N LEU A 182 -8.80 1.72 -5.89
CA LEU A 182 -9.70 2.42 -4.96
C LEU A 182 -10.71 1.46 -4.34
N ASP A 183 -11.34 0.63 -5.18
CA ASP A 183 -12.49 -0.16 -4.78
C ASP A 183 -12.09 -1.44 -4.04
N GLY A 184 -10.98 -2.07 -4.45
CA GLY A 184 -10.49 -3.34 -3.91
C GLY A 184 -10.09 -3.26 -2.43
N PRO A 185 -9.13 -2.40 -2.06
CA PRO A 185 -8.71 -2.25 -0.67
C PRO A 185 -9.86 -1.85 0.24
N LEU A 186 -10.71 -0.92 -0.21
CA LEU A 186 -11.86 -0.47 0.57
C LEU A 186 -12.89 -1.59 0.78
N ARG A 187 -13.14 -2.41 -0.25
CA ARG A 187 -14.03 -3.58 -0.14
C ARG A 187 -13.53 -4.54 0.94
N VAL A 188 -12.24 -4.87 0.95
CA VAL A 188 -11.67 -5.79 1.94
C VAL A 188 -11.77 -5.23 3.36
N LEU A 189 -11.46 -3.95 3.56
CA LEU A 189 -11.57 -3.31 4.88
C LEU A 189 -13.01 -3.27 5.39
N ARG A 190 -13.98 -3.00 4.52
CA ARG A 190 -15.41 -3.06 4.86
C ARG A 190 -15.84 -4.48 5.22
N TYR A 191 -15.42 -5.46 4.41
CA TYR A 191 -15.68 -6.87 4.69
C TYR A 191 -15.16 -7.26 6.07
N ALA A 192 -13.90 -6.93 6.37
CA ALA A 192 -13.27 -7.24 7.65
C ALA A 192 -13.99 -6.59 8.84
N ALA A 193 -14.38 -5.32 8.71
CA ALA A 193 -15.13 -4.61 9.75
C ALA A 193 -16.50 -5.24 10.03
N VAL A 194 -17.23 -5.66 8.99
CA VAL A 194 -18.55 -6.30 9.11
C VAL A 194 -18.44 -7.68 9.75
N HIS A 195 -17.43 -8.46 9.39
CA HIS A 195 -17.26 -9.85 9.85
C HIS A 195 -16.45 -9.97 11.15
N GLY A 196 -15.94 -8.86 11.68
CA GLY A 196 -15.14 -8.86 12.90
C GLY A 196 -13.81 -9.60 12.74
N THR A 197 -13.24 -9.58 11.54
CA THR A 197 -11.93 -10.17 11.23
C THR A 197 -10.84 -9.10 11.19
N GLY A 198 -9.58 -9.54 11.30
CA GLY A 198 -8.44 -8.67 11.05
C GLY A 198 -8.21 -8.44 9.56
N ALA A 199 -7.28 -7.57 9.22
CA ALA A 199 -6.86 -7.33 7.84
C ALA A 199 -5.34 -7.23 7.73
N VAL A 200 -4.82 -7.80 6.66
CA VAL A 200 -3.40 -7.80 6.31
C VAL A 200 -3.25 -7.17 4.93
N GLY A 201 -2.33 -6.24 4.79
CA GLY A 201 -1.88 -5.69 3.52
C GLY A 201 -0.39 -5.94 3.36
N VAL A 202 0.02 -6.48 2.21
CA VAL A 202 1.41 -6.81 1.92
C VAL A 202 1.77 -6.40 0.50
N THR A 203 2.92 -5.76 0.37
CA THR A 203 3.56 -5.40 -0.90
C THR A 203 4.72 -6.35 -1.19
N GLU A 204 4.85 -6.87 -2.41
CA GLU A 204 5.99 -7.72 -2.77
C GLU A 204 6.60 -7.27 -4.10
N SER A 205 7.88 -7.57 -4.30
CA SER A 205 8.57 -7.33 -5.56
C SER A 205 9.39 -8.57 -5.93
N TYR A 206 9.00 -9.21 -7.03
CA TYR A 206 9.65 -10.41 -7.58
C TYR A 206 10.50 -10.07 -8.80
#